data_AF-I4ABZ5-F1
#
_entry.id   AF-I4ABZ5-F1
#
_cell.length_a   1.000
_cell.length_b   1.000
_cell.length_c   1.000
_cell.angle_alpha   90.00
_cell.angle_beta   90.00
_cell.angle_gamma   90.00
#
_symmetry.space_group_name_H-M   'P 1'
#
loop_
_entity.id
_entity.type
_entity.pdbx_description
1 polymer ?
#
loop_
_entity_poly.entity_id
_entity_poly.type
_entity_poly.pdbx_seq_one_letter_code
_entity_poly.pdbx_strand_id
1 'polypeptide(L)'
;MDKELKAIIKPYDNWFNDVDEETNLQAKAALLEFYRVLRKRKPDTRYEMGDIYHFRYLLFFVNIKKAFEEEKYLRVCNEFHSLMYYTPFFQKRVYNNAINILETYLEIKGG
;
A
#
# COMPACT_ATOMS: atom_id res chain seq x y z
N MET A 1 7.75 -6.93 -10.75
CA MET A 1 7.35 -5.76 -9.94
C MET A 1 6.59 -4.78 -10.84
N ASP A 2 5.36 -4.42 -10.49
CA ASP A 2 4.48 -3.59 -11.35
C ASP A 2 4.91 -2.11 -11.29
N LYS A 3 5.43 -1.61 -12.43
CA LYS A 3 5.97 -0.25 -12.55
C LYS A 3 4.88 0.82 -12.54
N GLU A 4 3.68 0.49 -13.00
CA GLU A 4 2.55 1.42 -13.07
C GLU A 4 2.08 1.76 -11.64
N LEU A 5 1.86 0.73 -10.82
CA LEU A 5 1.48 0.91 -9.41
C LEU A 5 2.50 1.74 -8.62
N LYS A 6 3.79 1.46 -8.81
CA LYS A 6 4.84 2.24 -8.14
C LYS A 6 4.86 3.70 -8.56
N ALA A 7 4.64 3.98 -9.86
CA ALA A 7 4.67 5.34 -10.37
C ALA A 7 3.59 6.25 -9.76
N ILE A 8 2.47 5.67 -9.30
CA ILE A 8 1.37 6.42 -8.66
C ILE A 8 1.78 6.96 -7.28
N ILE A 9 2.40 6.12 -6.45
CA ILE A 9 2.69 6.45 -5.04
C ILE A 9 4.11 6.97 -4.81
N LYS A 10 5.05 6.66 -5.71
CA LYS A 10 6.46 7.07 -5.57
C LYS A 10 6.67 8.58 -5.46
N PRO A 11 5.93 9.47 -6.14
CA PRO A 11 6.09 10.92 -5.94
C PRO A 11 5.79 11.38 -4.50
N TYR A 12 5.07 10.56 -3.73
CA TYR A 12 4.62 10.84 -2.37
C TYR A 12 5.27 9.92 -1.34
N ASP A 13 6.36 9.21 -1.66
CA ASP A 13 6.99 8.21 -0.79
C ASP A 13 7.87 8.82 0.32
N ASN A 14 7.35 9.79 1.07
CA ASN A 14 8.06 10.45 2.16
C ASN A 14 7.69 9.88 3.54
N TRP A 15 8.67 9.27 4.21
CA TRP A 15 8.51 8.74 5.57
C TRP A 15 8.15 9.80 6.63
N PHE A 16 8.76 10.99 6.54
CA PHE A 16 8.64 12.03 7.55
C PHE A 16 7.27 12.71 7.53
N ASN A 17 6.61 12.74 6.35
CA ASN A 17 5.33 13.40 6.14
C ASN A 17 5.34 14.88 6.60
N ASP A 18 6.50 15.53 6.48
CA ASP A 18 6.79 16.91 6.83
C ASP A 18 6.40 17.86 5.68
N VAL A 19 5.12 17.81 5.30
CA VAL A 19 4.54 18.58 4.19
C VAL A 19 3.29 19.32 4.65
N ASP A 20 2.81 20.25 3.83
CA ASP A 20 1.53 20.92 4.07
C ASP A 20 0.32 19.98 3.88
N GLU A 21 -0.83 20.44 4.35
CA GLU A 21 -2.09 19.69 4.27
C GLU A 21 -2.49 19.38 2.82
N GLU A 22 -2.26 20.32 1.89
CA GLU A 22 -2.58 20.14 0.48
C GLU A 22 -1.80 18.95 -0.12
N THR A 23 -0.49 18.92 0.09
CA THR A 23 0.39 17.82 -0.37
C THR A 23 -0.02 16.50 0.28
N ASN A 24 -0.40 16.52 1.57
CA ASN A 24 -0.89 15.34 2.26
C ASN A 24 -2.19 14.79 1.64
N LEU A 25 -3.13 15.68 1.29
CA LEU A 25 -4.38 15.30 0.62
C LEU A 25 -4.14 14.81 -0.83
N GLN A 26 -3.16 15.37 -1.54
CA GLN A 26 -2.74 14.85 -2.85
C GLN A 26 -2.20 13.42 -2.74
N ALA A 27 -1.44 13.10 -1.69
CA ALA A 27 -1.01 11.72 -1.42
C ALA A 27 -2.19 10.79 -1.12
N LYS A 28 -3.22 11.25 -0.38
CA LYS A 28 -4.47 10.48 -0.20
C LYS A 28 -5.15 10.18 -1.54
N ALA A 29 -5.22 11.17 -2.44
CA ALA A 29 -5.77 10.97 -3.77
C ALA A 29 -4.95 9.96 -4.59
N ALA A 30 -3.63 9.99 -4.48
CA ALA A 30 -2.74 9.02 -5.11
C ALA A 30 -2.97 7.59 -4.57
N LEU A 31 -3.21 7.42 -3.26
CA LEU A 31 -3.57 6.12 -2.68
C LEU A 31 -4.90 5.58 -3.22
N LEU A 32 -5.87 6.47 -3.48
CA LEU A 32 -7.15 6.10 -4.08
C LEU A 32 -6.97 5.64 -5.53
N GLU A 33 -6.11 6.31 -6.30
CA GLU A 33 -5.78 5.88 -7.67
C GLU A 33 -4.98 4.58 -7.68
N PHE A 34 -4.03 4.44 -6.75
CA PHE A 34 -3.29 3.20 -6.54
C PHE A 34 -4.24 2.03 -6.28
N TYR A 35 -5.24 2.20 -5.40
CA TYR A 35 -6.27 1.19 -5.15
C TYR A 35 -7.05 0.82 -6.42
N ARG A 36 -7.48 1.82 -7.22
CA ARG A 36 -8.24 1.59 -8.46
C ARG A 36 -7.44 0.79 -9.47
N VAL A 37 -6.15 1.10 -9.64
CA VAL A 37 -5.25 0.37 -10.54
C VAL A 37 -4.95 -1.02 -9.98
N LEU A 38 -4.75 -1.14 -8.66
CA LEU A 38 -4.49 -2.41 -8.00
C LEU A 38 -5.65 -3.40 -8.18
N ARG A 39 -6.90 -2.95 -8.02
CA ARG A 39 -8.10 -3.80 -8.21
C ARG A 39 -8.25 -4.37 -9.62
N LYS A 40 -7.65 -3.73 -10.63
CA LYS A 40 -7.65 -4.26 -12.01
C LYS A 40 -6.67 -5.41 -12.18
N ARG A 41 -5.76 -5.63 -11.21
CA ARG A 41 -4.83 -6.75 -11.19
C ARG A 41 -5.45 -7.95 -10.49
N LYS A 42 -5.02 -9.15 -10.88
CA LYS A 42 -5.38 -10.39 -10.19
C LYS A 42 -4.23 -10.79 -9.26
N PRO A 43 -4.51 -11.32 -8.06
CA PRO A 43 -3.47 -11.92 -7.24
C PRO A 43 -2.85 -13.11 -7.97
N ASP A 44 -1.56 -13.34 -7.75
CA ASP A 44 -0.88 -14.50 -8.29
C ASP A 44 -1.48 -15.77 -7.70
N THR A 45 -1.79 -16.73 -8.58
CA THR A 45 -2.42 -18.01 -8.21
C THR A 45 -1.43 -19.02 -7.66
N ARG A 46 -0.12 -18.79 -7.85
CA ARG A 46 0.93 -19.68 -7.37
C ARG A 46 1.30 -19.32 -5.94
N TYR A 47 1.13 -20.27 -5.04
CA TYR A 47 1.69 -20.16 -3.70
C TYR A 47 3.21 -20.33 -3.79
N GLU A 48 3.98 -19.27 -3.57
CA GLU A 48 5.43 -19.40 -3.40
C GLU A 48 5.68 -20.00 -2.01
N MET A 49 5.86 -21.32 -1.98
CA MET A 49 6.27 -22.06 -0.80
C MET A 49 7.77 -21.82 -0.61
N GLY A 50 8.14 -21.22 0.51
CA GLY A 50 9.54 -20.94 0.84
C GLY A 50 9.78 -19.48 1.16
N ASP A 51 9.51 -19.10 2.42
CA ASP A 51 10.58 -18.55 3.24
C ASP A 51 10.12 -18.47 4.69
N ILE A 52 11.04 -18.68 5.63
CA ILE A 52 10.79 -18.62 7.08
C ILE A 52 10.32 -17.20 7.50
N TYR A 53 10.43 -16.23 6.58
CA TYR A 53 9.97 -14.84 6.68
C TYR A 53 8.51 -14.60 6.26
N HIS A 54 7.67 -15.65 6.23
CA HIS A 54 6.26 -15.58 5.82
C HIS A 54 5.43 -14.45 6.45
N PHE A 55 5.81 -13.91 7.60
CA PHE A 55 5.07 -12.85 8.30
C PHE A 55 5.79 -11.50 8.34
N ARG A 56 7.00 -11.35 7.78
CA ARG A 56 7.69 -10.04 7.76
C ARG A 56 6.85 -8.96 7.08
N TYR A 57 6.02 -9.36 6.12
CA TYR A 57 5.13 -8.43 5.43
C TYR A 57 4.12 -7.76 6.38
N LEU A 58 3.77 -8.39 7.51
CA LEU A 58 2.85 -7.84 8.50
C LEU A 58 3.41 -6.59 9.19
N LEU A 59 4.74 -6.46 9.31
CA LEU A 59 5.35 -5.26 9.89
C LEU A 59 5.03 -4.02 9.05
N PHE A 60 5.05 -4.14 7.72
CA PHE A 60 4.60 -3.06 6.84
C PHE A 60 3.13 -2.71 7.08
N PHE A 61 2.25 -3.71 7.25
CA PHE A 61 0.83 -3.45 7.52
C PHE A 61 0.58 -2.79 8.87
N VAL A 62 1.36 -3.11 9.90
CA VAL A 62 1.32 -2.40 11.19
C VAL A 62 1.67 -0.92 10.99
N ASN A 63 2.73 -0.64 10.23
CA ASN A 63 3.14 0.74 9.97
C ASN A 63 2.16 1.51 9.06
N ILE A 64 1.61 0.85 8.04
CA ILE A 64 0.56 1.41 7.16
C ILE A 64 -0.66 1.79 8.00
N LYS A 65 -1.12 0.88 8.87
CA LYS A 65 -2.27 1.12 9.76
C LYS A 65 -2.03 2.34 10.65
N LYS A 66 -0.86 2.38 11.31
CA LYS A 66 -0.48 3.50 12.17
C LYS A 66 -0.38 4.81 11.40
N ALA A 67 0.18 4.80 10.19
CA ALA A 67 0.28 5.99 9.36
C ALA A 67 -1.09 6.50 8.90
N PHE A 68 -2.04 5.60 8.59
CA PHE A 68 -3.43 5.99 8.32
C PHE A 68 -4.13 6.58 9.55
N GLU A 69 -3.96 5.98 10.73
CA GLU A 69 -4.53 6.50 11.99
C GLU A 69 -3.97 7.89 12.36
N GLU A 70 -2.71 8.17 11.99
CA GLU A 70 -2.07 9.47 12.13
C GLU A 70 -2.35 10.44 10.96
N GLU A 71 -3.16 10.04 9.97
CA GLU A 71 -3.44 10.78 8.73
C GLU A 71 -2.19 11.19 7.92
N LYS A 72 -1.11 10.42 8.02
CA LYS A 72 0.17 10.65 7.33
C LYS A 72 0.21 9.91 6.00
N TYR A 73 -0.44 10.46 4.97
CA TYR A 73 -0.67 9.75 3.71
C TYR A 73 0.61 9.55 2.88
N LEU A 74 1.60 10.45 2.97
CA LEU A 74 2.90 10.22 2.31
C LEU A 74 3.65 9.06 2.96
N ARG A 75 3.54 8.93 4.28
CA ARG A 75 4.11 7.79 5.01
C ARG A 75 3.44 6.47 4.60
N VAL A 76 2.13 6.50 4.38
CA VAL A 76 1.40 5.35 3.81
C VAL A 76 1.93 5.00 2.41
N CYS A 77 2.12 5.99 1.53
CA CYS A 77 2.73 5.79 0.20
C CYS A 77 4.13 5.16 0.31
N ASN A 78 4.98 5.66 1.20
CA ASN A 78 6.31 5.10 1.45
C ASN A 78 6.26 3.63 1.89
N GLU A 79 5.36 3.31 2.82
CA GLU A 79 5.23 1.94 3.33
C GLU A 79 4.70 0.98 2.28
N PHE A 80 3.74 1.39 1.44
CA PHE A 80 3.32 0.59 0.28
C PHE A 80 4.45 0.43 -0.74
N HIS A 81 5.21 1.49 -1.02
CA HIS A 81 6.36 1.42 -1.92
C HIS A 81 7.41 0.41 -1.42
N SER A 82 7.68 0.43 -0.11
CA SER A 82 8.59 -0.49 0.58
C SER A 82 8.06 -1.93 0.56
N LEU A 83 6.79 -2.14 0.91
CA LEU A 83 6.12 -3.44 0.86
C LEU A 83 6.23 -4.06 -0.55
N MET A 84 5.99 -3.28 -1.60
CA MET A 84 6.13 -3.72 -2.99
C MET A 84 7.56 -4.03 -3.42
N TYR A 85 8.57 -3.46 -2.75
CA TYR A 85 9.98 -3.70 -3.04
C TYR A 85 10.49 -4.96 -2.34
N TYR A 86 10.13 -5.17 -1.07
CA TYR A 86 10.69 -6.23 -0.24
C TYR A 86 9.85 -7.50 -0.19
N THR A 87 8.60 -7.47 -0.66
CA THR A 87 7.71 -8.62 -0.57
C THR A 87 7.11 -8.98 -1.93
N PRO A 88 6.78 -10.27 -2.15
CA PRO A 88 5.98 -10.68 -3.30
C PRO A 88 4.55 -10.13 -3.19
N PHE A 89 4.36 -8.87 -3.60
CA PHE A 89 3.16 -8.07 -3.34
C PHE A 89 1.86 -8.68 -3.85
N PHE A 90 1.90 -9.38 -4.99
CA PHE A 90 0.73 -10.01 -5.60
C PHE A 90 0.40 -11.40 -5.04
N GLN A 91 1.19 -11.93 -4.09
CA GLN A 91 0.77 -13.09 -3.33
C GLN A 91 -0.57 -12.80 -2.67
N LYS A 92 -1.52 -13.72 -2.82
CA LYS A 92 -2.92 -13.56 -2.38
C LYS A 92 -3.07 -12.95 -0.98
N ARG A 93 -2.25 -13.36 -0.01
CA ARG A 93 -2.28 -12.81 1.35
C ARG A 93 -1.87 -11.33 1.42
N VAL A 94 -0.80 -10.94 0.73
CA VAL A 94 -0.30 -9.55 0.75
C VAL A 94 -1.26 -8.66 -0.02
N TYR A 95 -1.67 -9.11 -1.21
CA TYR A 95 -2.67 -8.43 -2.03
C TYR A 95 -3.98 -8.19 -1.28
N ASN A 96 -4.55 -9.23 -0.66
CA ASN A 96 -5.82 -9.10 0.06
C ASN A 96 -5.70 -8.16 1.27
N ASN A 97 -4.60 -8.21 2.01
CA ASN A 97 -4.39 -7.28 3.12
C ASN A 97 -4.24 -5.82 2.62
N ALA A 98 -3.57 -5.62 1.48
CA ALA A 98 -3.46 -4.30 0.85
C ALA A 98 -4.82 -3.74 0.41
N ILE A 99 -5.65 -4.56 -0.23
CA ILE A 99 -7.02 -4.17 -0.60
C ILE A 99 -7.84 -3.81 0.64
N ASN A 100 -7.88 -4.71 1.63
CA ASN A 100 -8.71 -4.52 2.82
C ASN A 100 -8.34 -3.25 3.60
N ILE A 101 -7.04 -2.98 3.78
CA ILE A 101 -6.60 -1.80 4.54
C ILE A 101 -6.90 -0.50 3.79
N LEU A 102 -6.74 -0.50 2.45
CA LEU A 102 -7.10 0.65 1.61
C LEU A 102 -8.60 0.90 1.66
N GLU A 103 -9.43 -0.14 1.54
CA GLU A 103 -10.90 -0.01 1.63
C GLU A 103 -11.36 0.53 2.97
N THR A 104 -10.74 0.05 4.05
CA THR A 104 -11.07 0.48 5.43
C THR A 104 -10.76 1.96 5.64
N TYR A 105 -9.54 2.40 5.32
CA TYR A 105 -9.07 3.74 5.69
C TYR A 105 -9.35 4.82 4.65
N LEU A 106 -9.64 4.43 3.40
CA LEU A 106 -10.10 5.36 2.37
C LEU A 106 -11.64 5.41 2.29
N GLU A 107 -12.34 4.75 3.22
CA GLU A 107 -13.81 4.71 3.31
C GLU A 107 -14.49 4.27 2.01
N ILE A 108 -13.84 3.35 1.28
CA ILE A 108 -14.36 2.85 0.01
C ILE A 108 -15.42 1.80 0.37
N LYS A 109 -16.69 2.13 0.14
CA LYS A 109 -17.78 1.16 0.29
C LYS A 109 -17.55 0.01 -0.69
N GLY A 110 -17.42 -1.21 -0.16
CA GLY A 110 -17.16 -2.42 -0.93
C GLY A 110 -18.11 -2.53 -2.14
N GLY A 111 -17.50 -2.72 -3.31
CA GLY A 111 -18.20 -2.93 -4.59
C GLY A 111 -17.93 -4.32 -5.12
#